data_AF-A0ABD6AVB3-F1
#
_entry.id   AF-A0ABD6AVB3-F1
#
_cell.length_a   1.000
_cell.length_b   1.000
_cell.length_c   1.000
_cell.angle_alpha   90.00
_cell.angle_beta   90.00
_cell.angle_gamma   90.00
#
_symmetry.space_group_name_H-M   'P 1'
#
loop_
_entity.id
_entity.type
_entity.pdbx_description
1 polymer ?
#
loop_
_entity_poly.entity_id
_entity_poly.type
_entity_poly.pdbx_seq_one_letter_code
_entity_poly.pdbx_strand_id
1 'polypeptide(L)'
;MSLVSSGGGRAGEQPKSQEDILSEQIRSGLSELRRPTDGLFLSGLSAGLDIGFGPALMAIVLTLADFSFASELNKELLMAFAYSVGFVLVVLGRSELFTEHTTLAVLPVLDRQASVRELGRLWSVVYAGNLVGATLFAGFFVLVGPAVGVVEPQAFAELSTSLVEHEWFVVVGAGVLAGWLMGLLSWLVAAA
;
A
#
# COMPACT_ATOMS: atom_id res chain seq x y z
N MET A 1 22.79 45.01 30.00
CA MET A 1 24.06 44.37 29.59
C MET A 1 23.92 42.90 29.97
N SER A 2 23.45 42.06 29.05
CA SER A 2 24.29 41.12 28.27
C SER A 2 24.68 39.92 29.15
N LEU A 3 24.47 38.64 28.84
CA LEU A 3 24.08 37.88 27.65
C LEU A 3 23.84 36.42 28.13
N VAL A 4 22.82 35.74 27.58
CA VAL A 4 22.87 34.42 26.92
C VAL A 4 23.86 33.35 27.42
N SER A 5 23.34 32.15 27.70
CA SER A 5 23.76 30.88 27.06
C SER A 5 22.80 29.77 27.54
N SER A 6 21.69 29.50 26.84
CA SER A 6 21.57 28.55 25.72
C SER A 6 22.18 27.16 26.00
N GLY A 7 21.52 26.41 26.88
CA GLY A 7 21.62 24.94 26.93
C GLY A 7 20.43 24.31 26.21
N GLY A 8 20.32 24.51 24.90
CA GLY A 8 19.36 23.83 24.05
C GLY A 8 19.75 22.36 23.88
N GLY A 9 19.57 21.57 24.93
CA GLY A 9 19.54 20.12 24.81
C GLY A 9 18.24 19.74 24.11
N ARG A 10 18.31 19.21 22.89
CA ARG A 10 17.21 18.46 22.29
C ARG A 10 16.85 17.36 23.28
N ALA A 11 15.73 17.56 24.00
CA ALA A 11 15.14 16.54 24.82
C ALA A 11 14.93 15.33 23.91
N GLY A 12 15.58 14.22 24.23
CA GLY A 12 15.37 12.97 23.52
C GLY A 12 13.88 12.67 23.53
N GLU A 13 13.28 12.59 22.35
CA GLU A 13 11.89 12.14 22.19
C GLU A 13 11.80 10.79 22.87
N GLN A 14 11.09 10.74 24.01
CA GLN A 14 10.76 9.46 24.61
C GLN A 14 9.88 8.72 23.60
N PRO A 15 10.15 7.43 23.33
CA PRO A 15 9.29 6.66 22.44
C PRO A 15 7.85 6.76 22.94
N LYS A 16 6.92 7.05 22.02
CA LYS A 16 5.50 7.26 22.34
C LYS A 16 4.95 6.09 23.15
N SER A 17 4.08 6.37 24.12
CA SER A 17 3.41 5.30 24.86
C SER A 17 2.43 4.55 23.94
N GLN A 18 2.11 3.31 24.28
CA GLN A 18 1.15 2.51 23.51
C GLN A 18 -0.24 3.18 23.48
N GLU A 19 -0.62 3.86 24.56
CA GLU A 19 -1.88 4.60 24.66
C GLU A 19 -1.90 5.82 23.73
N ASP A 20 -0.77 6.52 23.60
CA ASP A 20 -0.63 7.66 22.68
C ASP A 20 -0.73 7.20 21.21
N ILE A 21 -0.04 6.11 20.86
CA ILE A 21 -0.08 5.52 19.51
C ILE A 21 -1.51 5.10 19.19
N LEU A 22 -2.18 4.37 20.08
CA LEU A 22 -3.56 3.93 19.87
C LEU A 22 -4.52 5.12 19.69
N SER A 23 -4.38 6.15 20.53
CA SER A 23 -5.20 7.36 20.45
C SER A 23 -4.99 8.14 19.16
N GLU A 24 -3.75 8.19 18.67
CA GLU A 24 -3.39 8.78 17.37
C GLU A 24 -4.00 8.00 16.21
N GLN A 25 -3.93 6.66 16.24
CA GLN A 25 -4.51 5.79 15.21
C GLN A 25 -6.05 5.90 15.17
N ILE A 26 -6.73 5.95 16.32
CA ILE A 26 -8.18 6.19 16.40
C ILE A 26 -8.52 7.56 15.80
N ARG A 27 -7.78 8.61 16.16
CA ARG A 27 -8.02 9.95 15.63
C ARG A 27 -7.84 10.02 14.12
N SER A 28 -6.80 9.38 13.60
CA SER A 28 -6.51 9.28 12.16
C SER A 28 -7.61 8.51 11.41
N GLY A 29 -8.03 7.35 11.93
CA GLY A 29 -9.14 6.59 11.36
C GLY A 29 -10.45 7.39 11.34
N LEU A 30 -10.70 8.18 12.39
CA LEU A 30 -11.89 9.03 12.47
C LEU A 30 -11.85 10.20 11.48
N SER A 31 -10.69 10.80 11.23
CA SER A 31 -10.56 11.83 10.19
C SER A 31 -10.85 11.27 8.81
N GLU A 32 -10.33 10.09 8.50
CA GLU A 32 -10.56 9.43 7.20
C GLU A 32 -12.05 9.08 7.00
N LEU A 33 -12.70 8.53 8.02
CA LEU A 33 -14.14 8.21 7.97
C LEU A 33 -15.02 9.44 7.69
N ARG A 34 -14.58 10.64 8.10
CA ARG A 34 -15.30 11.91 7.90
C ARG A 34 -14.98 12.61 6.58
N ARG A 35 -13.99 12.13 5.82
CA ARG A 35 -13.64 12.74 4.53
C ARG A 35 -14.78 12.62 3.52
N PRO A 36 -14.92 13.64 2.64
CA PRO A 36 -15.94 13.63 1.61
C PRO A 36 -15.64 12.53 0.58
N THR A 37 -16.71 11.96 0.01
CA THR A 37 -16.64 10.77 -0.85
C THR A 37 -15.80 11.00 -2.11
N ASP A 38 -15.88 12.18 -2.71
CA ASP A 38 -15.07 12.59 -3.87
C ASP A 38 -13.58 12.60 -3.54
N GLY A 39 -13.21 13.19 -2.40
CA GLY A 39 -11.82 13.21 -1.93
C GLY A 39 -11.27 11.81 -1.66
N LEU A 40 -12.07 10.93 -1.05
CA LEU A 40 -11.71 9.52 -0.83
C LEU A 40 -11.55 8.77 -2.15
N PHE A 41 -12.49 8.95 -3.08
CA PHE A 41 -12.43 8.28 -4.38
C PHE A 41 -11.23 8.72 -5.21
N LEU A 42 -10.95 10.03 -5.29
CA LEU A 42 -9.81 10.56 -6.03
C LEU A 42 -8.48 10.13 -5.42
N SER A 43 -8.38 10.11 -4.09
CA SER A 43 -7.17 9.60 -3.41
C SER A 43 -6.99 8.10 -3.64
N GLY A 44 -8.08 7.33 -3.54
CA GLY A 44 -8.07 5.90 -3.86
C GLY A 44 -7.73 5.62 -5.32
N LEU A 45 -8.22 6.45 -6.25
CA LEU A 45 -7.87 6.38 -7.66
C LEU A 45 -6.37 6.57 -7.88
N SER A 46 -5.78 7.59 -7.23
CA SER A 46 -4.33 7.82 -7.26
C SER A 46 -3.57 6.61 -6.72
N ALA A 47 -3.93 6.11 -5.54
CA ALA A 47 -3.31 4.93 -4.96
C ALA A 47 -3.40 3.69 -5.87
N GLY A 48 -4.52 3.55 -6.60
CA GLY A 48 -4.71 2.50 -7.60
C GLY A 48 -3.79 2.63 -8.80
N LEU A 49 -3.57 3.85 -9.30
CA LEU A 49 -2.58 4.10 -10.36
C LEU A 49 -1.17 3.79 -9.85
N ASP A 50 -0.86 4.21 -8.63
CA ASP A 50 0.46 4.07 -8.01
C ASP A 50 0.81 2.58 -7.78
N ILE A 51 -0.13 1.76 -7.27
CA ILE A 51 0.13 0.34 -7.00
C ILE A 51 0.42 -0.46 -8.27
N GLY A 52 -0.02 0.03 -9.43
CA GLY A 52 0.30 -0.57 -10.74
C GLY A 52 1.80 -0.59 -11.05
N PHE A 53 2.60 0.32 -10.47
CA PHE A 53 4.05 0.34 -10.69
C PHE A 53 4.78 -0.90 -10.16
N GLY A 54 4.25 -1.58 -9.13
CA GLY A 54 4.82 -2.83 -8.61
C GLY A 54 4.82 -3.94 -9.68
N PRO A 55 3.64 -4.40 -10.14
CA PRO A 55 3.54 -5.35 -11.23
C PRO A 55 4.21 -4.90 -12.53
N ALA A 56 4.23 -3.60 -12.83
CA ALA A 56 4.97 -3.09 -14.00
C ALA A 56 6.47 -3.31 -13.88
N LEU A 57 7.07 -2.99 -12.73
CA LEU A 57 8.50 -3.21 -12.49
C LEU A 57 8.85 -4.69 -12.50
N MET A 58 7.98 -5.53 -11.92
CA MET A 58 8.07 -6.99 -12.02
C MET A 58 8.09 -7.47 -13.48
N ALA A 59 7.19 -6.95 -14.33
CA ALA A 59 7.12 -7.35 -15.74
C ALA A 59 8.37 -6.90 -16.54
N ILE A 60 8.89 -5.71 -16.24
CA ILE A 60 10.15 -5.21 -16.82
C ILE A 60 11.32 -6.11 -16.42
N VAL A 61 11.40 -6.47 -15.14
CA VAL A 61 12.45 -7.37 -14.63
C VAL A 61 12.36 -8.75 -15.29
N LEU A 62 11.16 -9.33 -15.41
CA LEU A 62 10.97 -10.61 -16.12
C LEU A 62 11.44 -10.55 -17.58
N THR A 63 11.25 -9.41 -18.23
CA THR A 63 11.61 -9.24 -19.65
C THR A 63 13.11 -8.99 -19.83
N LEU A 64 13.72 -8.16 -18.97
CA LEU A 64 15.08 -7.65 -19.20
C LEU A 64 16.16 -8.42 -18.44
N ALA A 65 15.82 -9.12 -17.37
CA ALA A 65 16.80 -9.90 -16.62
C ALA A 65 17.02 -11.28 -17.27
N ASP A 66 18.29 -11.66 -17.43
CA ASP A 66 18.64 -12.99 -17.90
C ASP A 66 18.57 -14.00 -16.75
N PHE A 67 17.49 -14.78 -16.72
CA PHE A 67 17.30 -15.85 -15.75
C PHE A 67 17.89 -17.20 -16.20
N SER A 68 18.55 -17.28 -17.36
CA SER A 68 19.05 -18.55 -17.93
C SER A 68 20.06 -19.28 -17.03
N PHE A 69 20.73 -18.54 -16.14
CA PHE A 69 21.68 -19.08 -15.14
C PHE A 69 21.26 -18.78 -13.70
N ALA A 70 20.08 -18.18 -13.51
CA ALA A 70 19.56 -17.89 -12.19
C ALA A 70 18.88 -19.13 -11.60
N SER A 71 19.06 -19.36 -10.30
CA SER A 71 18.18 -20.29 -9.58
C SER A 71 16.77 -19.69 -9.49
N GLU A 72 15.76 -20.55 -9.36
CA GLU A 72 14.38 -20.11 -9.09
C GLU A 72 14.31 -19.20 -7.86
N LEU A 73 15.11 -19.48 -6.83
CA LEU A 73 15.23 -18.62 -5.65
C LEU A 73 15.67 -17.19 -6.01
N ASN A 74 16.66 -17.03 -6.89
CA ASN A 74 17.13 -15.71 -7.29
C ASN A 74 16.06 -14.94 -8.07
N LYS A 75 15.31 -15.65 -8.93
CA LYS A 75 14.18 -15.07 -9.65
C LYS A 75 13.11 -14.59 -8.67
N GLU A 76 12.64 -15.44 -7.77
CA GLU A 76 11.63 -15.08 -6.77
C GLU A 76 12.06 -13.90 -5.89
N LEU A 77 13.31 -13.89 -5.41
CA LEU A 77 13.84 -12.78 -4.60
C LEU A 77 13.87 -11.46 -5.38
N LEU A 78 14.28 -11.50 -6.66
CA LEU A 78 14.32 -10.31 -7.49
C LEU A 78 12.90 -9.78 -7.77
N MET A 79 11.93 -10.68 -7.99
CA MET A 79 10.52 -10.33 -8.16
C MET A 79 9.92 -9.72 -6.89
N ALA A 80 10.21 -10.30 -5.72
CA ALA A 80 9.78 -9.75 -4.44
C ALA A 80 10.39 -8.36 -4.18
N PHE A 81 11.66 -8.16 -4.56
CA PHE A 81 12.32 -6.87 -4.46
C PHE A 81 11.71 -5.84 -5.43
N ALA A 82 11.48 -6.21 -6.69
CA ALA A 82 10.83 -5.37 -7.69
C ALA A 82 9.44 -4.92 -7.23
N TYR A 83 8.63 -5.85 -6.72
CA TYR A 83 7.33 -5.51 -6.14
C TYR A 83 7.47 -4.53 -4.97
N SER A 84 8.41 -4.79 -4.06
CA SER A 84 8.66 -3.96 -2.88
C SER A 84 9.06 -2.53 -3.26
N VAL A 85 9.92 -2.36 -4.27
CA VAL A 85 10.31 -1.03 -4.78
C VAL A 85 9.10 -0.29 -5.34
N GLY A 86 8.28 -0.96 -6.17
CA GLY A 86 7.05 -0.36 -6.68
C GLY A 86 6.08 0.01 -5.56
N PHE A 87 5.94 -0.83 -4.53
CA PHE A 87 5.11 -0.55 -3.36
C PHE A 87 5.62 0.62 -2.51
N VAL A 88 6.93 0.77 -2.35
CA VAL A 88 7.52 1.94 -1.64
C VAL A 88 7.15 3.26 -2.33
N LEU A 89 7.09 3.29 -3.66
CA LEU A 89 6.64 4.48 -4.40
C LEU A 89 5.19 4.85 -4.03
N VAL A 90 4.33 3.86 -3.82
CA VAL A 90 2.94 4.06 -3.34
C VAL A 90 2.92 4.65 -1.95
N VAL A 91 3.66 4.04 -1.02
CA VAL A 91 3.70 4.47 0.39
C VAL A 91 4.23 5.90 0.51
N LEU A 92 5.25 6.26 -0.28
CA LEU A 92 5.77 7.63 -0.34
C LEU A 92 4.77 8.62 -0.94
N GLY A 93 3.91 8.17 -1.85
CA GLY A 93 2.84 8.97 -2.45
C GLY A 93 1.75 9.40 -1.44
N ARG A 94 1.68 8.74 -0.27
CA ARG A 94 0.65 8.99 0.77
C ARG A 94 -0.78 8.90 0.24
N SER A 95 -1.00 8.10 -0.79
CA SER A 95 -2.30 7.87 -1.43
C SER A 95 -3.12 6.85 -0.61
N GLU A 96 -4.45 6.94 -0.63
CA GLU A 96 -5.31 6.07 0.21
C GLU A 96 -5.44 4.65 -0.37
N LEU A 97 -4.79 3.68 0.26
CA LEU A 97 -4.93 2.27 -0.11
C LEU A 97 -5.95 1.57 0.79
N PHE A 98 -6.84 0.77 0.21
CA PHE A 98 -7.87 0.03 0.93
C PHE A 98 -7.30 -0.79 2.10
N THR A 99 -6.15 -1.45 1.91
CA THR A 99 -5.51 -2.32 2.90
C THR A 99 -4.94 -1.57 4.10
N GLU A 100 -4.74 -0.25 4.02
CA GLU A 100 -4.36 0.57 5.16
C GLU A 100 -5.57 0.82 6.07
N HIS A 101 -6.70 1.12 5.45
CA HIS A 101 -7.93 1.42 6.18
C HIS A 101 -8.61 0.20 6.83
N THR A 102 -8.25 -1.03 6.45
CA THR A 102 -8.76 -2.23 7.13
C THR A 102 -8.34 -2.30 8.59
N THR A 103 -7.23 -1.67 8.97
CA THR A 103 -6.79 -1.56 10.37
C THR A 103 -7.22 -0.22 10.97
N LEU A 104 -6.88 0.90 10.31
CA LEU A 104 -7.10 2.25 10.86
C LEU A 104 -8.57 2.60 11.07
N ALA A 105 -9.43 2.33 10.08
CA ALA A 105 -10.83 2.75 10.14
C ALA A 105 -11.69 1.83 11.02
N VAL A 106 -11.19 0.64 11.38
CA VAL A 106 -11.87 -0.28 12.30
C VAL A 106 -11.75 0.19 13.75
N LEU A 107 -10.62 0.79 14.14
CA LEU A 107 -10.38 1.22 15.52
C LEU A 107 -11.44 2.21 16.04
N PRO A 108 -11.84 3.28 15.31
CA PRO A 108 -12.92 4.17 15.74
C PRO A 108 -14.29 3.48 15.90
N VAL A 109 -14.55 2.43 15.13
CA VAL A 109 -15.80 1.66 15.24
C VAL A 109 -15.79 0.79 16.49
N LEU A 110 -14.66 0.14 16.79
CA LEU A 110 -14.46 -0.63 18.02
C LEU A 110 -14.53 0.27 19.27
N ASP A 111 -13.98 1.49 19.16
CA ASP A 111 -14.05 2.53 20.19
C ASP A 111 -15.41 3.25 20.24
N ARG A 112 -16.38 2.81 19.44
CA ARG A 112 -17.76 3.35 19.36
C ARG A 112 -17.85 4.84 18.99
N GLN A 113 -16.81 5.39 18.36
CA GLN A 113 -16.78 6.76 17.83
C GLN A 113 -17.30 6.86 16.39
N ALA A 114 -17.44 5.73 15.68
CA ALA A 114 -17.98 5.65 14.34
C ALA A 114 -18.88 4.41 14.15
N SER A 115 -19.73 4.46 13.13
CA SER A 115 -20.65 3.37 12.79
C SER A 115 -20.06 2.41 11.74
N VAL A 116 -20.54 1.17 11.75
CA VAL A 116 -20.23 0.18 10.70
C VAL A 116 -20.65 0.67 9.31
N ARG A 117 -21.67 1.53 9.23
CA ARG A 117 -22.11 2.15 7.97
C ARG A 117 -21.07 3.11 7.42
N GLU A 118 -20.46 3.94 8.26
CA GLU A 118 -19.38 4.85 7.84
C GLU A 118 -18.15 4.07 7.38
N LEU A 119 -17.82 2.98 8.08
CA LEU A 119 -16.76 2.05 7.68
C LEU A 119 -17.02 1.44 6.30
N GLY A 120 -18.22 0.89 6.09
CA GLY A 120 -18.61 0.31 4.81
C GLY A 120 -18.59 1.31 3.66
N ARG A 121 -18.97 2.58 3.91
CA ARG A 121 -18.85 3.66 2.92
C ARG A 121 -17.39 3.90 2.56
N LEU A 122 -16.51 4.08 3.54
CA LEU A 122 -15.10 4.33 3.30
C LEU A 122 -14.46 3.18 2.50
N TRP A 123 -14.68 1.94 2.95
CA TRP A 123 -14.16 0.73 2.31
C TRP A 123 -14.61 0.61 0.85
N SER A 124 -15.91 0.75 0.58
CA SER A 124 -16.44 0.62 -0.78
C SER A 124 -15.91 1.70 -1.72
N VAL A 125 -15.82 2.96 -1.25
CA VAL A 125 -15.34 4.08 -2.06
C VAL A 125 -13.85 3.96 -2.37
N VAL A 126 -13.01 3.68 -1.37
CA VAL A 126 -11.57 3.55 -1.57
C VAL A 126 -11.24 2.32 -2.40
N TYR A 127 -11.88 1.17 -2.12
CA TYR A 127 -11.69 -0.04 -2.91
C TYR A 127 -12.07 0.16 -4.39
N ALA A 128 -13.21 0.81 -4.66
CA ALA A 128 -13.61 1.14 -6.02
C ALA A 128 -12.60 2.08 -6.70
N GLY A 129 -12.11 3.10 -6.00
CA GLY A 129 -11.06 4.00 -6.50
C GLY A 129 -9.79 3.23 -6.85
N ASN A 130 -9.28 2.41 -5.93
CA ASN A 130 -8.08 1.61 -6.15
C ASN A 130 -8.23 0.68 -7.35
N LEU A 131 -9.37 -0.01 -7.48
CA LEU A 131 -9.63 -0.93 -8.59
C LEU A 131 -9.68 -0.20 -9.93
N VAL A 132 -10.36 0.95 -10.00
CA VAL A 132 -10.41 1.76 -11.22
C VAL A 132 -9.01 2.26 -11.58
N GLY A 133 -8.25 2.77 -10.62
CA GLY A 133 -6.89 3.26 -10.85
C GLY A 133 -5.96 2.18 -11.37
N ALA A 134 -5.96 1.01 -10.71
CA ALA A 134 -5.13 -0.12 -11.12
C ALA A 134 -5.50 -0.62 -12.51
N THR A 135 -6.80 -0.65 -12.85
CA THR A 135 -7.28 -1.05 -14.17
C THR A 135 -6.85 -0.06 -15.26
N LEU A 136 -6.95 1.24 -14.99
CA LEU A 136 -6.51 2.29 -15.92
C LEU A 136 -5.01 2.22 -16.16
N PHE A 137 -4.22 2.07 -15.09
CA PHE A 137 -2.77 1.91 -15.21
C PHE A 137 -2.42 0.65 -16.00
N ALA A 138 -3.02 -0.50 -15.67
CA ALA A 138 -2.75 -1.76 -16.36
C ALA A 138 -3.12 -1.67 -17.85
N GLY A 139 -4.29 -1.09 -18.18
CA GLY A 139 -4.71 -0.87 -19.55
C GLY A 139 -3.76 0.04 -20.34
N PHE A 140 -3.27 1.11 -19.71
CA PHE A 140 -2.25 1.97 -20.31
C PHE A 140 -0.92 1.24 -20.51
N PHE A 141 -0.44 0.52 -19.50
CA PHE A 141 0.87 -0.11 -19.51
C PHE A 141 0.96 -1.31 -20.47
N VAL A 142 -0.12 -2.07 -20.63
CA VAL A 142 -0.20 -3.16 -21.64
C VAL A 142 -0.06 -2.63 -23.06
N LEU A 143 -0.49 -1.38 -23.33
CA LEU A 143 -0.33 -0.75 -24.64
C LEU A 143 1.07 -0.16 -24.81
N VAL A 144 1.57 0.55 -23.80
CA VAL A 144 2.82 1.32 -23.91
C VAL A 144 4.05 0.45 -23.71
N GLY A 145 4.07 -0.41 -22.69
CA GLY A 145 5.25 -1.20 -22.30
C GLY A 145 5.85 -2.02 -23.45
N PRO A 146 5.05 -2.82 -24.16
CA PRO A 146 5.53 -3.54 -25.34
C PRO A 146 5.90 -2.62 -26.50
N ALA A 147 5.15 -1.54 -26.73
CA ALA A 147 5.41 -0.62 -27.83
C ALA A 147 6.76 0.12 -27.69
N VAL A 148 7.21 0.37 -26.45
CA VAL A 148 8.53 0.95 -26.18
C VAL A 148 9.63 -0.11 -25.96
N GLY A 149 9.29 -1.40 -26.02
CA GLY A 149 10.23 -2.51 -25.90
C GLY A 149 10.77 -2.77 -24.49
N VAL A 150 10.07 -2.31 -23.44
CA VAL A 150 10.50 -2.52 -22.04
C VAL A 150 9.85 -3.74 -21.38
N VAL A 151 8.78 -4.29 -21.98
CA VAL A 151 8.08 -5.48 -21.49
C VAL A 151 7.62 -6.36 -22.64
N GLU A 152 7.80 -7.67 -22.51
CA GLU A 152 7.21 -8.67 -23.39
C GLU A 152 5.79 -9.04 -22.92
N PRO A 153 4.80 -9.21 -23.82
CA PRO A 153 3.44 -9.60 -23.44
C PRO A 153 3.36 -10.88 -22.58
N GLN A 154 4.31 -11.81 -22.77
CA GLN A 154 4.43 -13.05 -22.02
C GLN A 154 4.67 -12.80 -20.52
N ALA A 155 5.40 -11.75 -20.15
CA ALA A 155 5.65 -11.41 -18.75
C ALA A 155 4.35 -11.08 -18.01
N PHE A 156 3.38 -10.44 -18.67
CA PHE A 156 2.06 -10.19 -18.07
C PHE A 156 1.29 -11.49 -17.83
N ALA A 157 1.34 -12.42 -18.78
CA ALA A 157 0.68 -13.71 -18.65
C ALA A 157 1.27 -14.49 -17.46
N GLU A 158 2.60 -14.60 -17.39
CA GLU A 158 3.29 -15.29 -16.29
C GLU A 158 2.96 -14.70 -14.91
N LEU A 159 2.98 -13.37 -14.79
CA LEU A 159 2.56 -12.69 -13.57
C LEU A 159 1.10 -12.97 -13.23
N SER A 160 0.20 -12.90 -14.20
CA SER A 160 -1.22 -13.14 -13.95
C SER A 160 -1.48 -14.58 -13.47
N THR A 161 -0.91 -15.58 -14.16
CA THR A 161 -1.04 -17.01 -13.84
C THR A 161 -0.57 -17.31 -12.42
N SER A 162 0.61 -16.80 -12.04
CA SER A 162 1.15 -17.00 -10.69
C SER A 162 0.29 -16.38 -9.57
N LEU A 163 -0.58 -15.43 -9.89
CA LEU A 163 -1.46 -14.76 -8.93
C LEU A 163 -2.89 -15.32 -8.89
N VAL A 164 -3.42 -15.86 -10.01
CA VAL A 164 -4.84 -16.26 -10.11
C VAL A 164 -5.08 -17.77 -9.96
N GLU A 165 -4.06 -18.61 -10.07
CA GLU A 165 -4.20 -20.07 -10.04
C GLU A 165 -4.23 -20.68 -8.62
N HIS A 166 -4.68 -19.90 -7.62
CA HIS A 166 -4.76 -20.36 -6.24
C HIS A 166 -6.19 -20.65 -5.82
N GLU A 167 -6.35 -21.67 -4.98
CA GLU A 167 -7.63 -21.96 -4.32
C GLU A 167 -8.10 -20.77 -3.46
N TRP A 168 -9.41 -20.52 -3.42
CA TRP A 168 -9.97 -19.33 -2.76
C TRP A 168 -9.55 -19.20 -1.29
N PHE A 169 -9.41 -20.31 -0.56
CA PHE A 169 -9.00 -20.28 0.85
C PHE A 169 -7.52 -19.94 1.03
N VAL A 170 -6.67 -20.27 0.05
CA VAL A 170 -5.26 -19.87 0.02
C VAL A 170 -5.18 -18.36 -0.18
N VAL A 171 -5.97 -17.82 -1.11
CA VAL A 171 -6.06 -16.37 -1.36
C VAL A 171 -6.54 -15.62 -0.11
N VAL A 172 -7.55 -16.15 0.59
CA VAL A 172 -8.01 -15.57 1.87
C VAL A 172 -6.92 -15.62 2.93
N GLY A 173 -6.22 -16.75 3.08
CA GLY A 173 -5.11 -16.90 4.03
C GLY A 173 -3.95 -15.93 3.75
N ALA A 174 -3.56 -15.79 2.48
CA ALA A 174 -2.56 -14.83 2.05
C ALA A 174 -3.02 -13.38 2.32
N GLY A 175 -4.30 -13.08 2.09
CA GLY A 175 -4.91 -11.79 2.41
C GLY A 175 -4.83 -11.44 3.89
N VAL A 176 -5.05 -12.40 4.79
CA VAL A 176 -4.90 -12.19 6.25
C VAL A 176 -3.45 -11.85 6.61
N LEU A 177 -2.48 -12.57 6.05
CA LEU A 177 -1.05 -12.31 6.29
C LEU A 177 -0.63 -10.93 5.76
N ALA A 178 -1.05 -10.59 4.55
CA ALA A 178 -0.79 -9.28 3.95
C ALA A 178 -1.44 -8.15 4.78
N GLY A 179 -2.68 -8.32 5.22
CA GLY A 179 -3.37 -7.36 6.08
C GLY A 179 -2.69 -7.17 7.44
N TRP A 180 -2.15 -8.25 8.03
CA TRP A 180 -1.35 -8.15 9.25
C TRP A 180 -0.08 -7.32 9.02
N LEU A 181 0.66 -7.57 7.94
CA LEU A 181 1.85 -6.78 7.60
C LEU A 181 1.52 -5.29 7.41
N MET A 182 0.38 -4.96 6.79
CA MET A 182 -0.07 -3.58 6.65
C MET A 182 -0.41 -2.92 7.99
N GLY A 183 -1.08 -3.64 8.89
CA GLY A 183 -1.34 -3.16 10.25
C GLY A 183 -0.05 -2.91 11.04
N LEU A 184 0.94 -3.80 10.90
CA LEU A 184 2.27 -3.63 11.50
C LEU A 184 3.00 -2.41 10.92
N LEU A 185 2.94 -2.20 9.61
CA LEU A 185 3.52 -1.03 8.96
C LEU A 185 2.93 0.27 9.52
N SER A 186 1.60 0.36 9.63
CA SER A 186 0.92 1.53 10.23
C SER A 186 1.40 1.79 11.66
N TRP A 187 1.53 0.73 12.47
CA TRP A 187 2.01 0.84 13.84
C TRP A 187 3.47 1.30 13.92
N LEU A 188 4.35 0.74 13.09
CA LEU A 188 5.77 1.13 13.02
C LEU A 188 5.93 2.59 12.60
N VAL A 189 5.14 3.05 11.61
CA VAL A 189 5.15 4.45 11.16
C VAL A 189 4.64 5.39 12.25
N ALA A 190 3.63 4.99 13.04
CA ALA A 190 3.11 5.80 14.15
C ALA A 190 4.07 5.86 15.36
N ALA A 191 4.86 4.81 15.57
CA ALA A 191 5.82 4.70 16.65
C ALA A 191 7.17 5.38 16.38
N ALA A 192 7.51 5.59 15.10
CA ALA A 192 8.69 6.31 14.64
C ALA A 192 8.56 7.83 14.83
#